data_AF-A0A1V9KLP2-F1
#
_entry.id   AF-A0A1V9KLP2-F1
#
_cell.length_a   1.000
_cell.length_b   1.000
_cell.length_c   1.000
_cell.angle_alpha   90.00
_cell.angle_beta   90.00
_cell.angle_gamma   90.00
#
_symmetry.space_group_name_H-M   'P 1'
#
loop_
_entity.id
_entity.type
_entity.pdbx_description
1 polymer ?
#
loop_
_entity_poly.entity_id
_entity_poly.type
_entity_poly.pdbx_seq_one_letter_code
_entity_poly.pdbx_strand_id
1 'polypeptide(L)'
;MLDAVVVGAGPNGLTAAVELARRGFSVAVFEARGTVGGGARTEELTLPGFLHDPCSAAHPLGVNSPAFRAMPLERYGLEWLHAELPMAHPFLDGSAAVLARSVAETAASFGSRDAGAYRRLVTPFLSKWDTLAHDFMSLPLTSLPRDPVTLARFGLAGLPPSTWLMRRFRDERARALFAGLVAHVIAPLGGIGTGAVGLVFALAAHARGWPVARGGSQSVSDALTAYLLDLGGTVHTDYEVKRLDDLPPARAYVFDTSPTALARIAGFGRYYEGYRYGAGVFKVDYALDGPVPWTAREARSAGTVQVGASRAEIGTALRAASREGRAPDAPFLITVQPSVVDPSRAPEGKQVFWAYGHVPNGWTGDLTDAIERQLERFAPGFRDRVLARATAGPPELAARDANYVGGDIACGAASGLQLLLRPRLSAFPYRTPHPAVFLCSSATPPGPGVHGMSGHNAAKAVWRRLRQG
;
A
#
# COMPACT_ATOMS: atom_id res chain seq x y z
N MET A 1 -35.11 -1.95 -4.98
CA MET A 1 -34.16 -3.00 -4.54
C MET A 1 -32.85 -2.71 -5.25
N LEU A 2 -31.73 -2.68 -4.54
CA LEU A 2 -30.42 -2.39 -5.15
C LEU A 2 -29.82 -3.64 -5.80
N ASP A 3 -28.97 -3.46 -6.80
CA ASP A 3 -28.19 -4.56 -7.36
C ASP A 3 -27.01 -4.92 -6.46
N ALA A 4 -26.33 -3.91 -5.92
CA ALA A 4 -25.23 -4.12 -4.99
C ALA A 4 -25.19 -3.06 -3.88
N VAL A 5 -24.81 -3.51 -2.68
CA VAL A 5 -24.43 -2.66 -1.56
C VAL A 5 -22.96 -2.91 -1.24
N VAL A 6 -22.19 -1.85 -1.09
CA VAL A 6 -20.77 -1.91 -0.71
C VAL A 6 -20.62 -1.39 0.72
N VAL A 7 -19.90 -2.14 1.56
CA VAL A 7 -19.63 -1.78 2.96
C VAL A 7 -18.16 -1.41 3.09
N GLY A 8 -17.90 -0.14 3.39
CA GLY A 8 -16.57 0.48 3.43
C GLY A 8 -16.28 1.31 2.17
N ALA A 9 -15.95 2.60 2.35
CA ALA A 9 -15.56 3.51 1.29
C ALA A 9 -14.03 3.69 1.22
N GLY A 10 -13.29 2.58 1.37
CA GLY A 10 -11.88 2.52 1.03
C GLY A 10 -11.66 2.47 -0.49
N PRO A 11 -10.42 2.58 -0.97
CA PRO A 11 -10.12 2.58 -2.41
C PRO A 11 -10.64 1.33 -3.13
N ASN A 12 -10.64 0.17 -2.47
CA ASN A 12 -11.16 -1.06 -3.07
C ASN A 12 -12.69 -1.09 -3.10
N GLY A 13 -13.36 -0.70 -2.03
CA GLY A 13 -14.82 -0.58 -1.97
C GLY A 13 -15.36 0.38 -3.02
N LEU A 14 -14.78 1.58 -3.09
CA LEU A 14 -15.12 2.58 -4.10
C LEU A 14 -14.85 2.07 -5.53
N THR A 15 -13.73 1.38 -5.75
CA THR A 15 -13.45 0.75 -7.06
C THR A 15 -14.50 -0.31 -7.42
N ALA A 16 -14.89 -1.16 -6.47
CA ALA A 16 -15.91 -2.17 -6.71
C ALA A 16 -17.25 -1.52 -7.07
N ALA A 17 -17.63 -0.44 -6.36
CA ALA A 17 -18.84 0.31 -6.62
C ALA A 17 -18.84 0.94 -8.02
N VAL A 18 -17.76 1.63 -8.39
CA VAL A 18 -17.59 2.22 -9.72
C VAL A 18 -17.65 1.15 -10.81
N GLU A 19 -16.94 0.02 -10.66
CA GLU A 19 -16.95 -1.06 -11.66
C GLU A 19 -18.35 -1.65 -11.88
N LEU A 20 -19.16 -1.75 -10.83
CA LEU A 20 -20.55 -2.21 -10.93
C LEU A 20 -21.45 -1.13 -11.55
N ALA A 21 -21.36 0.12 -11.10
CA ALA A 21 -22.14 1.23 -11.63
C ALA A 21 -21.89 1.48 -13.13
N ARG A 22 -20.64 1.40 -13.58
CA ARG A 22 -20.26 1.49 -15.02
C ARG A 22 -20.92 0.41 -15.89
N ARG A 23 -21.39 -0.68 -15.28
CA ARG A 23 -22.10 -1.78 -15.97
C ARG A 23 -23.62 -1.66 -15.85
N GLY A 24 -24.12 -0.52 -15.35
CA GLY A 24 -25.54 -0.22 -15.22
C GLY A 24 -26.21 -0.79 -13.98
N PHE A 25 -25.44 -1.29 -13.00
CA PHE A 25 -26.01 -1.75 -11.73
C PHE A 25 -26.28 -0.59 -10.78
N SER A 26 -27.39 -0.66 -10.05
CA SER A 26 -27.68 0.27 -8.95
C SER A 26 -26.83 -0.07 -7.73
N VAL A 27 -26.03 0.90 -7.25
CA VAL A 27 -25.04 0.69 -6.18
C VAL A 27 -25.15 1.76 -5.11
N ALA A 28 -25.13 1.32 -3.83
CA ALA A 28 -24.96 2.20 -2.68
C ALA A 28 -23.73 1.78 -1.86
N VAL A 29 -22.95 2.76 -1.39
CA VAL A 29 -21.79 2.56 -0.52
C VAL A 29 -22.11 3.07 0.88
N PHE A 30 -21.75 2.32 1.91
CA PHE A 30 -21.90 2.70 3.32
C PHE A 30 -20.54 2.80 4.00
N GLU A 31 -20.26 3.93 4.64
CA GLU A 31 -19.01 4.26 5.30
C GLU A 31 -19.28 4.66 6.76
N ALA A 32 -18.51 4.08 7.68
CA ALA A 32 -18.68 4.32 9.11
C ALA A 32 -18.21 5.72 9.54
N ARG A 33 -17.25 6.31 8.83
CA ARG A 33 -16.74 7.66 9.09
C ARG A 33 -17.52 8.75 8.37
N GLY A 34 -17.34 9.99 8.80
CA GLY A 34 -17.94 11.16 8.16
C GLY A 34 -17.36 11.54 6.80
N THR A 35 -16.27 10.90 6.38
CA THR A 35 -15.69 11.07 5.04
C THR A 35 -15.28 9.72 4.46
N VAL A 36 -15.21 9.62 3.13
CA VAL A 36 -14.65 8.46 2.43
C VAL A 36 -13.13 8.43 2.55
N GLY A 37 -12.50 7.29 2.26
CA GLY A 37 -11.04 7.24 2.08
C GLY A 37 -10.36 5.99 2.59
N GLY A 38 -10.87 5.39 3.68
CA GLY A 38 -10.16 4.30 4.38
C GLY A 38 -8.70 4.68 4.63
N GLY A 39 -7.76 3.88 4.11
CA GLY A 39 -6.32 4.15 4.18
C GLY A 39 -5.74 5.18 3.21
N ALA A 40 -6.57 5.79 2.37
CA ALA A 40 -6.20 6.85 1.44
C ALA A 40 -6.90 8.16 1.84
N ARG A 41 -6.76 8.55 3.10
CA ARG A 41 -7.23 9.82 3.66
C ARG A 41 -6.12 10.85 3.72
N THR A 42 -6.52 12.10 3.83
CA THR A 42 -5.66 13.25 4.12
C THR A 42 -6.32 14.09 5.21
N GLU A 43 -5.56 14.48 6.23
CA GLU A 43 -6.05 15.18 7.42
C GLU A 43 -5.02 16.20 7.95
N GLU A 44 -5.48 17.25 8.62
CA GLU A 44 -4.63 18.16 9.39
C GLU A 44 -4.29 17.54 10.76
N LEU A 45 -3.29 16.66 10.79
CA LEU A 45 -2.92 15.92 12.00
C LEU A 45 -2.08 16.72 13.02
N THR A 46 -1.36 17.76 12.58
CA THR A 46 -0.42 18.51 13.43
C THR A 46 -0.83 19.96 13.64
N LEU A 47 -0.44 20.85 12.74
CA LEU A 47 -0.73 22.28 12.79
C LEU A 47 -1.68 22.65 11.64
N PRO A 48 -2.48 23.71 11.77
CA PRO A 48 -3.32 24.20 10.68
C PRO A 48 -2.51 24.47 9.41
N GLY A 49 -3.03 24.06 8.25
CA GLY A 49 -2.38 24.17 6.94
C GLY A 49 -1.38 23.06 6.61
N PHE A 50 -1.10 22.12 7.53
CA PHE A 50 -0.24 20.96 7.28
C PHE A 50 -1.09 19.71 7.03
N LEU A 51 -1.14 19.27 5.77
CA LEU A 51 -1.94 18.13 5.33
C LEU A 51 -1.11 16.85 5.33
N HIS A 52 -1.50 15.88 6.14
CA HIS A 52 -0.84 14.60 6.31
C HIS A 52 -1.70 13.47 5.77
N ASP A 53 -1.08 12.39 5.29
CA ASP A 53 -1.80 11.18 4.93
C ASP A 53 -1.65 10.17 6.07
N PRO A 54 -2.69 9.87 6.87
CA PRO A 54 -2.55 9.04 8.07
C PRO A 54 -2.09 7.60 7.81
N CYS A 55 -2.22 7.11 6.57
CA CYS A 55 -1.72 5.78 6.17
C CYS A 55 -0.92 5.84 4.85
N SER A 56 -1.54 5.59 3.69
CA SER A 56 -0.81 5.57 2.41
C SER A 56 -0.62 6.99 1.90
N ALA A 57 0.60 7.35 1.47
CA ALA A 57 0.92 8.69 0.92
C ALA A 57 1.57 8.67 -0.46
N ALA A 58 2.13 7.53 -0.86
CA ALA A 58 2.75 7.35 -2.16
C ALA A 58 2.13 6.13 -2.86
N HIS A 59 1.95 6.22 -4.17
CA HIS A 59 1.04 5.36 -4.92
C HIS A 59 1.67 4.70 -6.16
N PRO A 60 2.81 3.99 -6.03
CA PRO A 60 3.41 3.27 -7.16
C PRO A 60 2.46 2.22 -7.75
N LEU A 61 1.69 1.52 -6.91
CA LEU A 61 0.70 0.55 -7.39
C LEU A 61 -0.60 1.21 -7.85
N GLY A 62 -0.91 2.40 -7.37
CA GLY A 62 -2.08 3.19 -7.78
C GLY A 62 -1.95 3.67 -9.21
N VAL A 63 -0.87 4.39 -9.55
CA VAL A 63 -0.61 4.88 -10.92
C VAL A 63 -0.41 3.73 -11.92
N ASN A 64 0.05 2.57 -11.45
CA ASN A 64 0.20 1.37 -12.27
C ASN A 64 -1.04 0.48 -12.31
N SER A 65 -2.11 0.82 -11.59
CA SER A 65 -3.29 -0.03 -11.47
C SER A 65 -4.06 -0.12 -12.81
N PRO A 66 -4.29 -1.33 -13.34
CA PRO A 66 -5.20 -1.51 -14.47
C PRO A 66 -6.62 -0.98 -14.19
N ALA A 67 -7.11 -1.08 -12.95
CA ALA A 67 -8.45 -0.61 -12.59
C ALA A 67 -8.54 0.92 -12.67
N PHE A 68 -7.62 1.64 -12.03
CA PHE A 68 -7.62 3.10 -12.06
C PHE A 68 -7.38 3.65 -13.46
N ARG A 69 -6.45 3.04 -14.22
CA ARG A 69 -6.19 3.44 -15.61
C ARG A 69 -7.35 3.22 -16.57
N ALA A 70 -8.28 2.31 -16.23
CA ALA A 70 -9.47 2.07 -17.02
C ALA A 70 -10.61 3.07 -16.69
N MET A 71 -10.42 3.96 -15.72
CA MET A 71 -11.37 4.96 -15.26
C MET A 71 -10.85 6.37 -15.59
N PRO A 72 -11.70 7.33 -15.96
CA PRO A 72 -11.27 8.68 -16.30
C PRO A 72 -11.08 9.56 -15.04
N LEU A 73 -10.30 9.09 -14.06
CA LEU A 73 -10.18 9.72 -12.73
C LEU A 73 -9.57 11.12 -12.79
N GLU A 74 -8.77 11.42 -13.81
CA GLU A 74 -8.20 12.74 -14.04
C GLU A 74 -9.30 13.79 -14.32
N ARG A 75 -10.43 13.38 -14.93
CA ARG A 75 -11.60 14.27 -15.12
C ARG A 75 -12.27 14.66 -13.81
N TYR A 76 -12.01 13.88 -12.76
CA TYR A 76 -12.52 14.08 -11.40
C TYR A 76 -11.45 14.62 -10.45
N GLY A 77 -10.36 15.18 -10.99
CA GLY A 77 -9.35 15.92 -10.22
C GLY A 77 -8.16 15.11 -9.73
N LEU A 78 -8.07 13.80 -10.03
CA LEU A 78 -6.89 13.02 -9.65
C LEU A 78 -5.69 13.39 -10.52
N GLU A 79 -4.65 13.94 -9.91
CA GLU A 79 -3.37 14.22 -10.56
C GLU A 79 -2.21 13.57 -9.78
N TRP A 80 -1.36 12.85 -10.50
CA TRP A 80 -0.16 12.21 -9.95
C TRP A 80 1.05 13.13 -10.07
N LEU A 81 1.69 13.45 -8.94
CA LEU A 81 2.89 14.27 -8.89
C LEU A 81 4.13 13.40 -8.68
N HIS A 82 5.13 13.59 -9.55
CA HIS A 82 6.34 12.79 -9.57
C HIS A 82 7.54 13.58 -9.08
N ALA A 83 8.19 13.08 -8.03
CA ALA A 83 9.50 13.58 -7.61
C ALA A 83 10.56 13.27 -8.67
N GLU A 84 11.65 14.03 -8.65
CA GLU A 84 12.82 13.79 -9.50
C GLU A 84 13.28 12.34 -9.34
N LEU A 85 13.48 11.94 -8.08
CA LEU A 85 13.72 10.56 -7.70
C LEU A 85 12.45 9.98 -7.07
N PRO A 86 11.90 8.88 -7.62
CA PRO A 86 10.82 8.14 -6.98
C PRO A 86 11.19 7.73 -5.55
N MET A 87 12.41 7.21 -5.36
CA MET A 87 12.86 6.75 -4.05
C MET A 87 14.39 6.76 -3.90
N ALA A 88 14.87 7.03 -2.70
CA ALA A 88 16.27 6.89 -2.30
C ALA A 88 16.43 6.02 -1.05
N HIS A 89 17.59 5.38 -0.92
CA HIS A 89 18.05 4.62 0.24
C HIS A 89 19.42 5.17 0.66
N PRO A 90 19.46 6.14 1.59
CA PRO A 90 20.71 6.73 2.07
C PRO A 90 21.54 5.77 2.93
N PHE A 91 22.84 5.97 2.94
CA PHE A 91 23.83 5.30 3.79
C PHE A 91 24.52 6.31 4.71
N LEU A 92 25.14 5.80 5.78
CA LEU A 92 25.81 6.63 6.79
C LEU A 92 27.06 7.36 6.25
N ASP A 93 27.61 6.90 5.12
CA ASP A 93 28.74 7.56 4.44
C ASP A 93 28.32 8.77 3.59
N GLY A 94 27.02 9.12 3.60
CA GLY A 94 26.45 10.20 2.80
C GLY A 94 26.16 9.82 1.35
N SER A 95 26.42 8.58 0.93
CA SER A 95 25.97 8.06 -0.37
C SER A 95 24.52 7.55 -0.31
N ALA A 96 23.91 7.31 -1.47
CA ALA A 96 22.61 6.67 -1.57
C ALA A 96 22.56 5.65 -2.72
N ALA A 97 21.73 4.62 -2.55
CA ALA A 97 21.20 3.86 -3.67
C ALA A 97 19.86 4.47 -4.06
N VAL A 98 19.59 4.63 -5.36
CA VAL A 98 18.35 5.26 -5.84
C VAL A 98 17.53 4.29 -6.65
N LEU A 99 16.21 4.40 -6.54
CA LEU A 99 15.27 3.78 -7.47
C LEU A 99 14.66 4.90 -8.33
N ALA A 100 15.36 5.18 -9.43
CA ALA A 100 14.94 6.14 -10.44
C ALA A 100 13.91 5.55 -11.41
N ARG A 101 13.21 6.39 -12.18
CA ARG A 101 12.42 5.91 -13.33
C ARG A 101 13.34 5.29 -14.39
N SER A 102 14.54 5.82 -14.55
CA SER A 102 15.58 5.26 -15.44
C SER A 102 16.24 4.03 -14.82
N VAL A 103 16.20 2.90 -15.53
CA VAL A 103 16.95 1.69 -15.15
C VAL A 103 18.45 1.95 -15.12
N ALA A 104 18.95 2.80 -16.03
CA ALA A 104 20.37 3.10 -16.13
C ALA A 104 20.89 3.86 -14.90
N GLU A 105 20.10 4.82 -14.41
CA GLU A 105 20.40 5.63 -13.23
C GLU A 105 20.36 4.79 -11.95
N THR A 106 19.30 3.99 -11.74
CA THR A 106 19.25 3.03 -10.63
C THR A 106 20.44 2.09 -10.65
N ALA A 107 20.75 1.51 -11.81
CA ALA A 107 21.88 0.60 -11.96
C ALA A 107 23.23 1.29 -11.64
N ALA A 108 23.39 2.56 -12.02
CA ALA A 108 24.61 3.32 -11.73
C ALA A 108 24.81 3.53 -10.22
N SER A 109 23.73 3.75 -9.47
CA SER A 109 23.81 3.93 -8.01
C SER A 109 24.28 2.70 -7.24
N PHE A 110 24.14 1.50 -7.82
CA PHE A 110 24.62 0.25 -7.22
C PHE A 110 26.12 0.00 -7.42
N GLY A 111 26.79 0.80 -8.26
CA GLY A 111 28.19 0.60 -8.63
C GLY A 111 28.38 -0.41 -9.77
N SER A 112 29.60 -0.46 -10.30
CA SER A 112 29.93 -1.19 -11.53
C SER A 112 29.73 -2.70 -11.43
N ARG A 113 29.86 -3.28 -10.23
CA ARG A 113 29.73 -4.72 -10.00
C ARG A 113 28.29 -5.22 -10.14
N ASP A 114 27.31 -4.40 -9.75
CA ASP A 114 25.90 -4.79 -9.64
C ASP A 114 25.00 -4.16 -10.71
N ALA A 115 25.45 -3.09 -11.38
CA ALA A 115 24.71 -2.43 -12.44
C ALA A 115 24.21 -3.42 -13.53
N GLY A 116 25.09 -4.32 -13.97
CA GLY A 116 24.74 -5.32 -14.98
C GLY A 116 23.77 -6.39 -14.46
N ALA A 117 23.89 -6.79 -13.20
CA ALA A 117 22.98 -7.75 -12.57
C ALA A 117 21.56 -7.16 -12.43
N TYR A 118 21.47 -5.89 -12.05
CA TYR A 118 20.19 -5.18 -11.96
C TYR A 118 19.48 -5.07 -13.30
N ARG A 119 20.18 -4.60 -14.34
CA ARG A 119 19.61 -4.48 -15.70
C ARG A 119 19.06 -5.83 -16.18
N ARG A 120 19.82 -6.91 -16.04
CA ARG A 120 19.37 -8.26 -16.42
C ARG A 120 18.15 -8.74 -15.63
N LEU A 121 17.99 -8.28 -14.38
CA LEU A 121 16.85 -8.64 -13.55
C LEU A 121 15.56 -7.95 -13.99
N VAL A 122 15.60 -6.65 -14.29
CA VAL A 122 14.37 -5.86 -14.53
C VAL A 122 13.97 -5.76 -16.01
N THR A 123 14.95 -5.66 -16.93
CA THR A 123 14.69 -5.43 -18.35
C THR A 123 13.73 -6.44 -19.00
N PRO A 124 13.79 -7.76 -18.71
CA PRO A 124 12.88 -8.74 -19.32
C PRO A 124 11.39 -8.49 -19.04
N PHE A 125 11.09 -7.78 -17.95
CA PHE A 125 9.73 -7.54 -17.48
C PHE A 125 9.22 -6.15 -17.84
N LEU A 126 10.09 -5.14 -17.89
CA LEU A 126 9.70 -3.74 -18.12
C LEU A 126 9.07 -3.51 -19.49
N SER A 127 9.61 -4.13 -20.55
CA SER A 127 9.02 -4.01 -21.89
C SER A 127 7.62 -4.61 -22.01
N LYS A 128 7.24 -5.45 -21.04
CA LYS A 128 5.94 -6.13 -20.97
C LYS A 128 5.18 -5.76 -19.69
N TRP A 129 5.51 -4.63 -19.08
CA TRP A 129 4.99 -4.25 -17.77
C TRP A 129 3.46 -4.22 -17.73
N ASP A 130 2.80 -3.60 -18.72
CA ASP A 130 1.34 -3.47 -18.70
C ASP A 130 0.63 -4.83 -18.72
N THR A 131 1.15 -5.77 -19.51
CA THR A 131 0.62 -7.13 -19.58
C THR A 131 0.93 -7.90 -18.30
N LEU A 132 2.16 -7.79 -17.78
CA LEU A 132 2.57 -8.42 -16.54
C LEU A 132 1.76 -7.91 -15.34
N ALA A 133 1.62 -6.59 -15.20
CA ALA A 133 0.86 -5.95 -14.13
C ALA A 133 -0.61 -6.36 -14.19
N HIS A 134 -1.22 -6.38 -15.39
CA HIS A 134 -2.57 -6.89 -15.58
C HIS A 134 -2.70 -8.34 -15.09
N ASP A 135 -1.83 -9.24 -15.57
CA ASP A 135 -1.93 -10.66 -15.28
C ASP A 135 -1.61 -10.99 -13.82
N PHE A 136 -0.57 -10.36 -13.26
CA PHE A 136 -0.18 -10.48 -11.86
C PHE A 136 -1.27 -9.96 -10.92
N MET A 137 -1.81 -8.77 -11.17
CA MET A 137 -2.86 -8.16 -10.33
C MET A 137 -4.24 -8.83 -10.52
N SER A 138 -4.38 -9.72 -11.51
CA SER A 138 -5.57 -10.53 -11.73
C SER A 138 -5.48 -11.92 -11.07
N LEU A 139 -4.38 -12.23 -10.36
CA LEU A 139 -4.21 -13.49 -9.64
C LEU A 139 -5.02 -13.51 -8.33
N PRO A 140 -5.65 -14.66 -7.96
CA PRO A 140 -5.82 -15.87 -8.75
C PRO A 140 -6.70 -15.60 -9.97
N LEU A 141 -6.31 -16.19 -11.10
CA LEU A 141 -6.78 -15.86 -12.45
C LEU A 141 -8.29 -15.70 -12.51
N THR A 142 -8.78 -14.46 -12.43
CA THR A 142 -10.19 -14.15 -12.68
C THR A 142 -10.51 -14.23 -14.18
N SER A 143 -9.48 -14.20 -15.03
CA SER A 143 -9.50 -14.36 -16.49
C SER A 143 -8.24 -15.09 -16.96
N LEU A 144 -8.24 -15.60 -18.20
CA LEU A 144 -7.03 -16.13 -18.82
C LEU A 144 -5.91 -15.07 -18.86
N PRO A 145 -4.64 -15.43 -18.56
CA PRO A 145 -3.53 -14.50 -18.64
C PRO A 145 -3.29 -14.08 -20.09
N ARG A 146 -2.97 -12.81 -20.31
CA ARG A 146 -2.66 -12.26 -21.64
C ARG A 146 -1.26 -12.68 -22.11
N ASP A 147 -0.30 -12.83 -21.20
CA ASP A 147 1.05 -13.32 -21.49
C ASP A 147 1.51 -14.33 -20.41
N PRO A 148 1.06 -15.60 -20.52
CA PRO A 148 1.41 -16.65 -19.56
C PRO A 148 2.91 -16.92 -19.48
N VAL A 149 3.67 -16.69 -20.57
CA VAL A 149 5.12 -16.93 -20.61
C VAL A 149 5.85 -15.91 -19.74
N THR A 150 5.49 -14.63 -19.87
CA THR A 150 6.09 -13.57 -19.05
C THR A 150 5.68 -13.70 -17.60
N LEU A 151 4.42 -14.04 -17.32
CA LEU A 151 3.95 -14.32 -15.96
C LEU A 151 4.69 -15.50 -15.33
N ALA A 152 4.92 -16.60 -16.07
CA ALA A 152 5.67 -17.74 -15.58
C ALA A 152 7.15 -17.39 -15.29
N ARG A 153 7.79 -16.65 -16.19
CA ARG A 153 9.16 -16.13 -15.97
C ARG A 153 9.24 -15.22 -14.75
N PHE A 154 8.23 -14.38 -14.55
CA PHE A 154 8.12 -13.54 -13.37
C PHE A 154 7.96 -14.39 -12.10
N GLY A 155 7.11 -15.43 -12.14
CA GLY A 155 6.96 -16.39 -11.06
C GLY A 155 8.28 -17.09 -10.69
N LEU A 156 9.07 -17.53 -11.67
CA LEU A 156 10.39 -18.13 -11.42
C LEU A 156 11.38 -17.17 -10.75
N ALA A 157 11.29 -15.87 -11.06
CA ALA A 157 12.13 -14.84 -10.45
C ALA A 157 11.62 -14.39 -9.07
N GLY A 158 10.30 -14.34 -8.86
CA GLY A 158 9.65 -13.72 -7.71
C GLY A 158 9.13 -14.67 -6.63
N LEU A 159 8.80 -15.93 -6.95
CA LEU A 159 8.37 -16.92 -5.95
C LEU A 159 9.46 -17.26 -4.93
N PRO A 160 10.76 -17.35 -5.29
CA PRO A 160 11.80 -17.58 -4.30
C PRO A 160 11.85 -16.47 -3.23
N PRO A 161 12.40 -16.76 -2.03
CA PRO A 161 12.67 -15.74 -1.03
C PRO A 161 13.49 -14.58 -1.56
N SER A 162 13.21 -13.36 -1.07
CA SER A 162 13.94 -12.16 -1.50
C SER A 162 15.44 -12.24 -1.18
N THR A 163 15.83 -12.99 -0.14
CA THR A 163 17.24 -13.29 0.17
C THR A 163 17.96 -14.01 -0.97
N TRP A 164 17.25 -14.79 -1.78
CA TRP A 164 17.79 -15.47 -2.96
C TRP A 164 17.92 -14.51 -4.15
N LEU A 165 16.97 -13.59 -4.32
CA LEU A 165 17.07 -12.51 -5.29
C LEU A 165 18.31 -11.64 -5.00
N MET A 166 18.50 -11.26 -3.73
CA MET A 166 19.62 -10.43 -3.27
C MET A 166 21.01 -11.08 -3.42
N ARG A 167 21.11 -12.41 -3.52
CA ARG A 167 22.39 -13.11 -3.79
C ARG A 167 23.01 -12.76 -5.15
N ARG A 168 22.22 -12.21 -6.07
CA ARG A 168 22.69 -11.73 -7.38
C ARG A 168 23.58 -10.49 -7.28
N PHE A 169 23.45 -9.75 -6.19
CA PHE A 169 24.18 -8.52 -5.93
C PHE A 169 25.38 -8.79 -5.02
N ARG A 170 26.50 -8.14 -5.28
CA ARG A 170 27.73 -8.20 -4.49
C ARG A 170 27.76 -7.10 -3.43
N ASP A 171 27.30 -5.91 -3.80
CA ASP A 171 27.37 -4.71 -2.98
C ASP A 171 26.18 -4.59 -2.05
N GLU A 172 26.44 -4.03 -0.87
CA GLU A 172 25.40 -3.86 0.16
C GLU A 172 24.33 -2.86 -0.30
N ARG A 173 24.69 -1.92 -1.17
CA ARG A 173 23.78 -0.88 -1.70
C ARG A 173 22.54 -1.46 -2.38
N ALA A 174 22.76 -2.38 -3.33
CA ALA A 174 21.66 -3.04 -4.03
C ALA A 174 20.85 -3.95 -3.11
N ARG A 175 21.52 -4.67 -2.20
CA ARG A 175 20.86 -5.58 -1.25
C ARG A 175 19.98 -4.83 -0.25
N ALA A 176 20.44 -3.70 0.27
CA ALA A 176 19.70 -2.87 1.22
C ALA A 176 18.46 -2.25 0.57
N LEU A 177 18.59 -1.69 -0.65
CA LEU A 177 17.45 -1.15 -1.40
C LEU A 177 16.38 -2.21 -1.64
N PHE A 178 16.75 -3.42 -2.10
CA PHE A 178 15.77 -4.49 -2.27
C PHE A 178 15.17 -4.97 -0.96
N ALA A 179 15.94 -4.98 0.14
CA ALA A 179 15.41 -5.35 1.45
C ALA A 179 14.35 -4.36 1.93
N GLY A 180 14.58 -3.07 1.71
CA GLY A 180 13.58 -2.06 2.03
C GLY A 180 12.35 -2.11 1.11
N LEU A 181 12.48 -2.45 -0.18
CA LEU A 181 11.31 -2.67 -1.06
C LEU A 181 10.43 -3.82 -0.57
N VAL A 182 11.02 -4.91 -0.07
CA VAL A 182 10.27 -6.03 0.51
C VAL A 182 9.61 -5.65 1.83
N ALA A 183 10.29 -4.81 2.62
CA ALA A 183 9.80 -4.35 3.90
C ALA A 183 8.54 -3.44 3.80
N HIS A 184 8.20 -2.92 2.61
CA HIS A 184 6.99 -2.09 2.41
C HIS A 184 5.67 -2.79 2.76
N VAL A 185 5.63 -4.11 2.69
CA VAL A 185 4.45 -4.91 3.08
C VAL A 185 4.64 -5.63 4.41
N ILE A 186 5.61 -5.21 5.22
CA ILE A 186 5.92 -5.83 6.52
C ILE A 186 6.30 -7.33 6.39
N ALA A 187 6.79 -7.73 5.21
CA ALA A 187 7.15 -9.11 4.93
C ALA A 187 8.54 -9.46 5.49
N PRO A 188 8.71 -10.62 6.15
CA PRO A 188 10.02 -11.16 6.46
C PRO A 188 10.81 -11.43 5.18
N LEU A 189 12.09 -11.05 5.11
CA LEU A 189 12.90 -11.20 3.89
C LEU A 189 13.02 -12.65 3.36
N GLY A 190 12.85 -13.65 4.24
CA GLY A 190 13.03 -15.07 3.92
C GLY A 190 11.79 -15.82 3.43
N GLY A 191 10.62 -15.17 3.34
CA GLY A 191 9.37 -15.85 2.97
C GLY A 191 9.24 -16.18 1.49
N ILE A 192 8.50 -17.24 1.15
CA ILE A 192 8.09 -17.52 -0.24
C ILE A 192 7.24 -16.35 -0.78
N GLY A 193 7.45 -15.97 -2.03
CA GLY A 193 6.75 -14.87 -2.70
C GLY A 193 7.29 -13.47 -2.37
N THR A 194 8.24 -13.35 -1.44
CA THR A 194 8.79 -12.03 -1.06
C THR A 194 9.71 -11.44 -2.13
N GLY A 195 10.32 -12.27 -2.98
CA GLY A 195 11.04 -11.80 -4.15
C GLY A 195 10.14 -11.04 -5.13
N ALA A 196 8.90 -11.51 -5.31
CA ALA A 196 7.91 -10.88 -6.18
C ALA A 196 7.53 -9.49 -5.67
N VAL A 197 7.35 -9.32 -4.35
CA VAL A 197 7.06 -8.00 -3.75
C VAL A 197 8.13 -6.98 -4.12
N GLY A 198 9.40 -7.28 -3.83
CA GLY A 198 10.50 -6.36 -4.13
C GLY A 198 10.63 -6.09 -5.64
N LEU A 199 10.42 -7.11 -6.48
CA LEU A 199 10.50 -6.96 -7.93
C LEU A 199 9.33 -6.14 -8.50
N VAL A 200 8.10 -6.33 -8.03
CA VAL A 200 6.95 -5.52 -8.46
C VAL A 200 7.18 -4.05 -8.13
N PHE A 201 7.65 -3.72 -6.93
CA PHE A 201 7.92 -2.32 -6.57
C PHE A 201 9.03 -1.71 -7.41
N ALA A 202 10.13 -2.44 -7.65
CA ALA A 202 11.20 -1.98 -8.54
C ALA A 202 10.69 -1.74 -9.97
N LEU A 203 9.89 -2.66 -10.51
CA LEU A 203 9.33 -2.54 -11.85
C LEU A 203 8.30 -1.41 -11.96
N ALA A 204 7.44 -1.25 -10.95
CA ALA A 204 6.43 -0.19 -10.90
C ALA A 204 7.07 1.21 -10.92
N ALA A 205 8.15 1.39 -10.15
CA ALA A 205 8.90 2.64 -10.12
C ALA A 205 9.53 2.98 -11.48
N HIS A 206 10.04 1.99 -12.20
CA HIS A 206 10.57 2.21 -13.55
C HIS A 206 9.48 2.47 -14.59
N ALA A 207 8.35 1.76 -14.49
CA ALA A 207 7.32 1.83 -15.51
C ALA A 207 6.50 3.12 -15.45
N ARG A 208 6.08 3.55 -14.25
CA ARG A 208 5.27 4.77 -14.08
C ARG A 208 5.65 5.58 -12.83
N GLY A 209 6.74 5.24 -12.16
CA GLY A 209 7.21 6.00 -11.01
C GLY A 209 6.52 5.64 -9.69
N TRP A 210 6.72 6.53 -8.73
CA TRP A 210 6.26 6.40 -7.35
C TRP A 210 5.64 7.74 -6.89
N PRO A 211 4.51 8.15 -7.49
CA PRO A 211 3.96 9.48 -7.27
C PRO A 211 3.26 9.61 -5.92
N VAL A 212 3.06 10.85 -5.51
CA VAL A 212 2.02 11.25 -4.56
C VAL A 212 0.82 11.81 -5.35
N ALA A 213 -0.36 11.82 -4.76
CA ALA A 213 -1.50 12.48 -5.40
C ALA A 213 -1.54 13.97 -4.99
N ARG A 214 -1.83 14.87 -5.93
CA ARG A 214 -1.96 16.31 -5.63
C ARG A 214 -3.04 16.53 -4.56
N GLY A 215 -2.73 17.34 -3.55
CA GLY A 215 -3.60 17.58 -2.41
C GLY A 215 -3.67 16.41 -1.42
N GLY A 216 -2.91 15.33 -1.65
CA GLY A 216 -2.85 14.13 -0.80
C GLY A 216 -3.70 12.96 -1.29
N SER A 217 -3.57 11.85 -0.56
CA SER A 217 -4.21 10.57 -0.88
C SER A 217 -5.74 10.62 -0.93
N GLN A 218 -6.36 11.57 -0.22
CA GLN A 218 -7.81 11.79 -0.25
C GLN A 218 -8.34 11.98 -1.68
N SER A 219 -7.57 12.65 -2.55
CA SER A 219 -7.94 12.90 -3.95
C SER A 219 -8.23 11.62 -4.75
N VAL A 220 -7.62 10.49 -4.41
CA VAL A 220 -7.90 9.19 -5.04
C VAL A 220 -9.32 8.75 -4.74
N SER A 221 -9.71 8.83 -3.46
CA SER A 221 -11.02 8.43 -2.99
C SER A 221 -12.12 9.41 -3.42
N ASP A 222 -11.79 10.70 -3.45
CA ASP A 222 -12.70 11.74 -3.94
C ASP A 222 -12.97 11.57 -5.43
N ALA A 223 -11.94 11.31 -6.25
CA ALA A 223 -12.12 11.08 -7.69
C ALA A 223 -12.97 9.83 -7.99
N LEU A 224 -12.76 8.74 -7.25
CA LEU A 224 -13.59 7.53 -7.35
C LEU A 224 -15.04 7.80 -6.93
N THR A 225 -15.22 8.56 -5.84
CA THR A 225 -16.55 8.92 -5.34
C THR A 225 -17.29 9.82 -6.32
N ALA A 226 -16.66 10.87 -6.82
CA ALA A 226 -17.25 11.76 -7.82
C ALA A 226 -17.63 10.98 -9.10
N TYR A 227 -16.78 10.05 -9.54
CA TYR A 227 -17.12 9.20 -10.68
C TYR A 227 -18.29 8.25 -10.38
N LEU A 228 -18.36 7.68 -9.18
CA LEU A 228 -19.50 6.85 -8.77
C LEU A 228 -20.82 7.64 -8.79
N LEU A 229 -20.80 8.87 -8.28
CA LEU A 229 -21.98 9.74 -8.26
C LEU A 229 -22.43 10.12 -9.68
N ASP A 230 -21.50 10.42 -10.59
CA ASP A 230 -21.79 10.68 -12.01
C ASP A 230 -22.47 9.48 -12.70
N LEU A 231 -22.11 8.26 -12.28
CA LEU A 231 -22.74 7.03 -12.75
C LEU A 231 -24.08 6.71 -12.06
N GLY A 232 -24.55 7.56 -11.14
CA GLY A 232 -25.81 7.39 -10.43
C GLY A 232 -25.74 6.49 -9.19
N GLY A 233 -24.54 6.14 -8.71
CA GLY A 233 -24.36 5.48 -7.41
C GLY A 233 -24.56 6.44 -6.24
N THR A 234 -24.73 5.90 -5.03
CA THR A 234 -24.85 6.71 -3.80
C THR A 234 -23.78 6.34 -2.77
N VAL A 235 -23.43 7.30 -1.91
CA VAL A 235 -22.52 7.10 -0.79
C VAL A 235 -23.15 7.65 0.48
N HIS A 236 -23.17 6.84 1.53
CA HIS A 236 -23.71 7.15 2.85
C HIS A 236 -22.57 7.10 3.87
N THR A 237 -22.15 8.26 4.37
CA THR A 237 -21.18 8.38 5.46
C THR A 237 -21.87 8.36 6.82
N ASP A 238 -21.09 8.29 7.90
CA ASP A 238 -21.58 8.23 9.28
C ASP A 238 -22.56 7.07 9.53
N TYR A 239 -22.41 5.98 8.79
CA TYR A 239 -23.25 4.79 8.88
C TYR A 239 -22.42 3.54 9.16
N GLU A 240 -22.27 3.21 10.43
CA GLU A 240 -21.60 1.97 10.84
C GLU A 240 -22.53 0.76 10.67
N VAL A 241 -22.20 -0.11 9.71
CA VAL A 241 -22.90 -1.37 9.49
C VAL A 241 -22.48 -2.39 10.55
N LYS A 242 -23.39 -2.77 11.46
CA LYS A 242 -23.10 -3.72 12.56
C LYS A 242 -23.58 -5.12 12.25
N ARG A 243 -24.65 -5.25 11.47
CA ARG A 243 -25.26 -6.51 11.03
C ARG A 243 -25.70 -6.38 9.57
N LEU A 244 -25.77 -7.52 8.87
CA LEU A 244 -26.21 -7.56 7.47
C LEU A 244 -27.62 -6.98 7.29
N ASP A 245 -28.51 -7.20 8.28
CA ASP A 245 -29.89 -6.69 8.27
C ASP A 245 -30.00 -5.16 8.45
N ASP A 246 -28.91 -4.49 8.82
CA ASP A 246 -28.86 -3.02 8.88
C ASP A 246 -28.73 -2.40 7.47
N LEU A 247 -28.56 -3.21 6.42
CA LEU A 247 -28.40 -2.77 5.03
C LEU A 247 -29.73 -2.83 4.26
N PRO A 248 -29.95 -1.95 3.27
CA PRO A 248 -31.11 -2.04 2.40
C PRO A 248 -31.08 -3.35 1.58
N PRO A 249 -32.25 -3.91 1.21
CA PRO A 249 -32.32 -5.12 0.39
C PRO A 249 -31.56 -4.97 -0.94
N ALA A 250 -30.58 -5.84 -1.14
CA ALA A 250 -29.76 -5.88 -2.34
C ALA A 250 -29.52 -7.31 -2.84
N ARG A 251 -29.23 -7.44 -4.15
CA ARG A 251 -28.89 -8.74 -4.77
C ARG A 251 -27.47 -9.19 -4.43
N ALA A 252 -26.57 -8.27 -4.08
CA ALA A 252 -25.21 -8.54 -3.64
C ALA A 252 -24.73 -7.56 -2.56
N TYR A 253 -23.93 -8.04 -1.61
CA TYR A 253 -23.28 -7.25 -0.55
C TYR A 253 -21.77 -7.45 -0.64
N VAL A 254 -21.02 -6.37 -0.82
CA VAL A 254 -19.58 -6.39 -1.09
C VAL A 254 -18.85 -5.67 0.04
N PHE A 255 -18.01 -6.40 0.78
CA PHE A 255 -17.35 -5.87 1.96
C PHE A 255 -15.91 -5.46 1.64
N ASP A 256 -15.61 -4.16 1.77
CA ASP A 256 -14.24 -3.62 1.88
C ASP A 256 -13.81 -3.56 3.35
N THR A 257 -13.97 -4.69 4.04
CA THR A 257 -13.68 -4.83 5.47
C THR A 257 -12.65 -5.93 5.71
N SER A 258 -12.18 -6.04 6.94
CA SER A 258 -11.34 -7.16 7.35
C SER A 258 -12.16 -8.47 7.37
N PRO A 259 -11.54 -9.64 7.16
CA PRO A 259 -12.27 -10.90 7.19
C PRO A 259 -13.01 -11.16 8.52
N THR A 260 -12.43 -10.75 9.65
CA THR A 260 -13.08 -10.87 10.97
C THR A 260 -14.28 -9.92 11.12
N ALA A 261 -14.19 -8.69 10.61
CA ALA A 261 -15.32 -7.77 10.58
C ALA A 261 -16.46 -8.30 9.70
N LEU A 262 -16.12 -8.84 8.51
CA LEU A 262 -17.10 -9.49 7.64
C LEU A 262 -17.77 -10.68 8.34
N ALA A 263 -16.99 -11.58 8.96
CA ALA A 263 -17.57 -12.72 9.69
C ALA A 263 -18.52 -12.29 10.81
N ARG A 264 -18.18 -11.21 11.52
CA ARG A 264 -19.03 -10.65 12.58
C ARG A 264 -20.33 -10.08 12.01
N ILE A 265 -20.26 -9.24 10.97
CA ILE A 265 -21.43 -8.53 10.41
C ILE A 265 -22.36 -9.48 9.67
N ALA A 266 -21.81 -10.41 8.89
CA ALA A 266 -22.56 -11.36 8.05
C ALA A 266 -22.88 -12.70 8.76
N GLY A 267 -22.48 -12.87 10.02
CA GLY A 267 -22.80 -14.06 10.81
C GLY A 267 -22.10 -15.35 10.35
N PHE A 268 -20.86 -15.28 9.86
CA PHE A 268 -20.12 -16.47 9.40
C PHE A 268 -19.40 -17.26 10.50
N GLY A 269 -19.60 -16.90 11.78
CA GLY A 269 -18.97 -17.56 12.91
C GLY A 269 -17.45 -17.68 12.75
N ARG A 270 -16.93 -18.90 12.75
CA ARG A 270 -15.48 -19.20 12.71
C ARG A 270 -14.91 -19.30 11.29
N TYR A 271 -15.63 -18.90 10.25
CA TYR A 271 -15.19 -19.08 8.86
C TYR A 271 -13.82 -18.43 8.56
N TYR A 272 -13.46 -17.34 9.24
CA TYR A 272 -12.15 -16.67 9.11
C TYR A 272 -11.24 -16.82 10.33
N GLU A 273 -11.51 -17.77 11.24
CA GLU A 273 -10.72 -17.96 12.48
C GLU A 273 -9.23 -18.24 12.21
N GLY A 274 -8.88 -18.87 11.09
CA GLY A 274 -7.50 -19.12 10.69
C GLY A 274 -6.78 -17.93 10.02
N TYR A 275 -7.47 -16.81 9.78
CA TYR A 275 -6.89 -15.64 9.13
C TYR A 275 -6.00 -14.87 10.10
N ARG A 276 -4.73 -14.66 9.73
CA ARG A 276 -3.75 -14.02 10.62
C ARG A 276 -3.48 -12.58 10.22
N TYR A 277 -3.58 -11.67 11.18
CA TYR A 277 -3.09 -10.30 11.03
C TYR A 277 -1.59 -10.25 11.32
N GLY A 278 -0.87 -9.41 10.58
CA GLY A 278 0.59 -9.26 10.63
C GLY A 278 1.05 -8.32 11.73
N ALA A 279 2.36 -8.03 11.74
CA ALA A 279 2.90 -6.95 12.56
C ALA A 279 2.23 -5.61 12.21
N GLY A 280 2.12 -4.74 13.21
CA GLY A 280 1.58 -3.41 13.03
C GLY A 280 2.65 -2.37 12.67
N VAL A 281 2.23 -1.12 12.60
CA VAL A 281 3.14 0.03 12.43
C VAL A 281 2.96 1.04 13.55
N PHE A 282 4.04 1.75 13.86
CA PHE A 282 4.01 2.98 14.63
C PHE A 282 4.45 4.11 13.71
N LYS A 283 3.55 5.07 13.49
CA LYS A 283 3.72 6.17 12.53
C LYS A 283 3.82 7.50 13.25
N VAL A 284 4.67 8.38 12.72
CA VAL A 284 4.80 9.77 13.14
C VAL A 284 4.69 10.67 11.93
N ASP A 285 3.77 11.63 12.01
CA ASP A 285 3.56 12.70 11.05
C ASP A 285 4.16 13.99 11.61
N TYR A 286 4.97 14.70 10.82
CA TYR A 286 5.74 15.86 11.23
C TYR A 286 5.39 17.08 10.39
N ALA A 287 5.09 18.20 11.06
CA ALA A 287 5.19 19.53 10.47
C ALA A 287 6.62 20.03 10.64
N LEU A 288 7.27 20.45 9.56
CA LEU A 288 8.69 20.82 9.54
C LEU A 288 8.91 22.27 9.11
N ASP A 289 9.92 22.90 9.72
CA ASP A 289 10.51 24.18 9.33
C ASP A 289 11.54 24.03 8.20
N GLY A 290 11.03 23.72 7.01
CA GLY A 290 11.82 23.47 5.81
C GLY A 290 12.09 21.99 5.56
N PRO A 291 13.02 21.68 4.63
CA PRO A 291 13.28 20.31 4.21
C PRO A 291 14.02 19.48 5.27
N VAL A 292 13.81 18.17 5.22
CA VAL A 292 14.60 17.21 5.99
C VAL A 292 16.09 17.33 5.59
N PRO A 293 17.01 17.53 6.54
CA PRO A 293 18.42 17.80 6.24
C PRO A 293 19.20 16.52 5.95
N TRP A 294 18.75 15.71 4.99
CA TRP A 294 19.41 14.46 4.61
C TRP A 294 20.89 14.70 4.26
N THR A 295 21.78 13.85 4.80
CA THR A 295 23.21 13.87 4.45
C THR A 295 23.41 13.51 2.98
N ALA A 296 22.70 12.48 2.50
CA ALA A 296 22.74 12.10 1.09
C ALA A 296 21.94 13.08 0.23
N ARG A 297 22.55 13.60 -0.84
CA ARG A 297 21.95 14.59 -1.72
C ARG A 297 20.70 14.05 -2.42
N GLU A 298 20.76 12.81 -2.88
CA GLU A 298 19.68 12.13 -3.61
C GLU A 298 18.41 11.99 -2.76
N ALA A 299 18.55 11.84 -1.44
CA ALA A 299 17.39 11.74 -0.55
C ALA A 299 16.60 13.07 -0.43
N ARG A 300 17.22 14.21 -0.74
CA ARG A 300 16.56 15.53 -0.69
C ARG A 300 15.58 15.77 -1.83
N SER A 301 15.78 15.14 -2.98
CA SER A 301 14.86 15.22 -4.13
C SER A 301 14.00 13.96 -4.32
N ALA A 302 14.11 13.00 -3.39
CA ALA A 302 13.34 11.77 -3.42
C ALA A 302 11.94 11.94 -2.80
N GLY A 303 10.91 11.44 -3.48
CA GLY A 303 9.54 11.43 -2.93
C GLY A 303 9.41 10.48 -1.73
N THR A 304 10.09 9.34 -1.77
CA THR A 304 10.14 8.34 -0.68
C THR A 304 11.57 8.07 -0.26
N VAL A 305 11.84 7.97 1.04
CA VAL A 305 13.17 7.60 1.56
C VAL A 305 13.07 6.38 2.47
N GLN A 306 13.86 5.35 2.16
CA GLN A 306 13.98 4.14 2.98
C GLN A 306 15.17 4.27 3.92
N VAL A 307 14.94 4.20 5.23
CA VAL A 307 16.00 4.41 6.23
C VAL A 307 16.33 3.09 6.93
N GLY A 308 17.51 2.57 6.64
CA GLY A 308 18.09 1.41 7.31
C GLY A 308 19.53 1.21 6.83
N ALA A 309 20.48 1.06 7.76
CA ALA A 309 21.91 1.15 7.42
C ALA A 309 22.42 -0.01 6.54
N SER A 310 21.75 -1.16 6.57
CA SER A 310 22.14 -2.35 5.81
C SER A 310 20.97 -3.34 5.69
N ARG A 311 21.08 -4.31 4.78
CA ARG A 311 20.17 -5.47 4.70
C ARG A 311 20.08 -6.22 6.03
N ALA A 312 21.20 -6.30 6.76
CA ALA A 312 21.24 -6.98 8.06
C ALA A 312 20.42 -6.21 9.12
N GLU A 313 20.61 -4.90 9.25
CA GLU A 313 19.84 -4.05 10.17
C GLU A 313 18.33 -4.13 9.86
N ILE A 314 17.96 -4.02 8.57
CA ILE A 314 16.57 -4.14 8.12
C ILE A 314 15.99 -5.51 8.48
N GLY A 315 16.74 -6.59 8.21
CA GLY A 315 16.31 -7.95 8.52
C GLY A 315 16.11 -8.19 10.02
N THR A 316 16.97 -7.61 10.86
CA THR A 316 16.85 -7.66 12.32
C THR A 316 15.61 -6.91 12.79
N ALA A 317 15.37 -5.69 12.30
CA ALA A 317 14.19 -4.90 12.67
C ALA A 317 12.88 -5.59 12.29
N LEU A 318 12.80 -6.16 11.08
CA LEU A 318 11.64 -6.91 10.61
C LEU A 318 11.39 -8.16 11.46
N ARG A 319 12.44 -8.87 11.86
CA ARG A 319 12.33 -10.07 12.69
C ARG A 319 11.83 -9.73 14.10
N ALA A 320 12.35 -8.67 14.70
CA ALA A 320 11.93 -8.21 16.02
C ALA A 320 10.41 -7.97 16.05
N ALA A 321 9.90 -7.18 15.10
CA ALA A 321 8.48 -6.82 15.04
C ALA A 321 7.58 -8.01 14.65
N SER A 322 7.96 -8.80 13.64
CA SER A 322 7.06 -9.81 13.03
C SER A 322 7.16 -11.22 13.63
N ARG A 323 8.23 -11.54 14.36
CA ARG A 323 8.49 -12.90 14.87
C ARG A 323 8.75 -12.93 16.38
N GLU A 324 9.49 -11.96 16.90
CA GLU A 324 9.93 -11.97 18.30
C GLU A 324 8.98 -11.20 19.22
N GLY A 325 8.01 -10.47 18.67
CA GLY A 325 7.05 -9.69 19.46
C GLY A 325 7.69 -8.51 20.18
N ARG A 326 8.80 -7.97 19.64
CA ARG A 326 9.55 -6.84 20.22
C ARG A 326 9.64 -5.67 19.26
N ALA A 327 9.48 -4.45 19.76
CA ALA A 327 9.79 -3.25 19.00
C ALA A 327 11.32 -3.14 18.75
N PRO A 328 11.76 -2.78 17.54
CA PRO A 328 13.19 -2.69 17.21
C PRO A 328 13.82 -1.40 17.75
N ASP A 329 15.05 -1.49 18.26
CA ASP A 329 15.81 -0.33 18.76
C ASP A 329 16.30 0.60 17.63
N ALA A 330 16.67 -0.02 16.50
CA ALA A 330 16.99 0.63 15.23
C ALA A 330 15.93 0.19 14.19
N PRO A 331 14.77 0.89 14.12
CA PRO A 331 13.71 0.52 13.19
C PRO A 331 14.16 0.73 11.73
N PHE A 332 13.72 -0.15 10.84
CA PHE A 332 13.67 0.20 9.43
C PHE A 332 12.49 1.17 9.23
N LEU A 333 12.77 2.33 8.65
CA LEU A 333 11.74 3.35 8.40
C LEU A 333 11.41 3.44 6.92
N ILE A 334 10.12 3.57 6.66
CA ILE A 334 9.61 4.06 5.39
C ILE A 334 9.13 5.47 5.64
N THR A 335 9.52 6.37 4.74
CA THR A 335 9.21 7.79 4.85
C THR A 335 8.79 8.37 3.52
N VAL A 336 7.92 9.37 3.53
CA VAL A 336 7.49 10.09 2.31
C VAL A 336 7.58 11.59 2.57
N GLN A 337 7.96 12.32 1.51
CA GLN A 337 8.14 13.78 1.50
C GLN A 337 7.21 14.43 0.46
N PRO A 338 5.88 14.51 0.72
CA PRO A 338 4.93 15.04 -0.27
C PRO A 338 5.24 16.48 -0.70
N SER A 339 5.69 17.32 0.23
CA SER A 339 6.02 18.74 -0.02
C SER A 339 7.19 18.96 -0.99
N VAL A 340 7.97 17.92 -1.33
CA VAL A 340 9.01 18.02 -2.37
C VAL A 340 8.39 18.30 -3.74
N VAL A 341 7.15 17.86 -3.99
CA VAL A 341 6.46 18.03 -5.28
C VAL A 341 5.11 18.70 -5.19
N ASP A 342 4.54 18.76 -3.99
CA ASP A 342 3.23 19.35 -3.77
C ASP A 342 3.28 20.47 -2.72
N PRO A 343 3.39 21.74 -3.15
CA PRO A 343 3.43 22.87 -2.24
C PRO A 343 2.10 23.10 -1.52
N SER A 344 0.99 22.47 -1.94
CA SER A 344 -0.31 22.62 -1.26
C SER A 344 -0.38 21.89 0.08
N ARG A 345 0.62 21.06 0.39
CA ARG A 345 0.63 20.19 1.58
C ARG A 345 1.02 20.90 2.88
N ALA A 346 1.67 22.05 2.78
CA ALA A 346 2.17 22.81 3.93
C ALA A 346 2.20 24.31 3.60
N PRO A 347 2.23 25.20 4.62
CA PRO A 347 2.46 26.62 4.40
C PRO A 347 3.79 26.91 3.69
N GLU A 348 3.91 28.09 3.10
CA GLU A 348 5.11 28.50 2.36
C GLU A 348 6.39 28.37 3.20
N GLY A 349 7.43 27.77 2.62
CA GLY A 349 8.72 27.52 3.29
C GLY A 349 8.70 26.36 4.29
N LYS A 350 7.56 25.70 4.53
CA LYS A 350 7.41 24.57 5.44
C LYS A 350 7.19 23.26 4.67
N GLN A 351 7.30 22.13 5.36
CA GLN A 351 7.05 20.82 4.76
C GLN A 351 6.27 19.90 5.68
N VAL A 352 5.50 18.98 5.09
CA VAL A 352 5.04 17.78 5.78
C VAL A 352 5.97 16.61 5.47
N PHE A 353 6.21 15.80 6.48
CA PHE A 353 7.02 14.59 6.41
C PHE A 353 6.42 13.55 7.32
N TRP A 354 6.40 12.29 6.92
CA TRP A 354 6.05 11.22 7.86
C TRP A 354 7.02 10.06 7.76
N ALA A 355 7.15 9.36 8.87
CA ALA A 355 7.93 8.14 9.00
C ALA A 355 7.13 7.09 9.76
N TYR A 356 7.19 5.83 9.36
CA TYR A 356 6.75 4.73 10.21
C TYR A 356 7.79 3.64 10.34
N GLY A 357 7.79 2.98 11.50
CA GLY A 357 8.51 1.75 11.77
C GLY A 357 7.55 0.60 12.03
N HIS A 358 8.03 -0.63 11.87
CA HIS A 358 7.26 -1.83 12.16
C HIS A 358 7.33 -2.16 13.67
N VAL A 359 6.18 -2.54 14.23
CA VAL A 359 6.04 -2.95 15.65
C VAL A 359 5.20 -4.24 15.74
N PRO A 360 5.23 -4.96 16.86
CA PRO A 360 4.38 -6.14 17.04
C PRO A 360 2.89 -5.83 16.86
N ASN A 361 2.10 -6.83 16.45
CA ASN A 361 0.65 -6.68 16.36
C ASN A 361 0.07 -6.32 17.74
N GLY A 362 -0.75 -5.27 17.79
CA GLY A 362 -1.37 -4.80 19.03
C GLY A 362 -0.41 -4.19 20.06
N TRP A 363 0.81 -3.83 19.64
CA TRP A 363 1.80 -3.19 20.52
C TRP A 363 1.32 -1.81 21.01
N THR A 364 1.60 -1.47 22.28
CA THR A 364 1.08 -0.27 22.96
C THR A 364 2.16 0.69 23.46
N GLY A 365 3.42 0.50 23.06
CA GLY A 365 4.50 1.41 23.44
C GLY A 365 4.62 2.62 22.51
N ASP A 366 5.66 3.41 22.71
CA ASP A 366 6.00 4.59 21.91
C ASP A 366 7.34 4.37 21.18
N LEU A 367 7.32 4.44 19.84
CA LEU A 367 8.52 4.28 19.01
C LEU A 367 9.14 5.62 18.57
N THR A 368 8.58 6.76 19.01
CA THR A 368 8.97 8.11 18.55
C THR A 368 10.46 8.36 18.70
N ASP A 369 11.02 8.14 19.90
CA ASP A 369 12.43 8.38 20.14
C ASP A 369 13.34 7.48 19.28
N ALA A 370 12.94 6.23 19.04
CA ALA A 370 13.69 5.31 18.19
C ALA A 370 13.63 5.72 16.71
N ILE A 371 12.48 6.17 16.24
CA ILE A 371 12.30 6.73 14.89
C ILE A 371 13.17 7.97 14.72
N GLU A 372 13.09 8.94 15.62
CA GLU A 372 13.85 10.18 15.49
C GLU A 372 15.36 9.95 15.63
N ARG A 373 15.81 9.05 16.52
CA ARG A 373 17.23 8.67 16.58
C ARG A 373 17.70 8.03 15.28
N GLN A 374 16.85 7.21 14.67
CA GLN A 374 17.15 6.61 13.38
C GLN A 374 17.22 7.68 12.28
N LEU A 375 16.30 8.64 12.24
CA LEU A 375 16.34 9.75 11.26
C LEU A 375 17.61 10.60 11.42
N GLU A 376 17.99 10.94 12.65
CA GLU A 376 19.17 11.76 12.95
C GLU A 376 20.50 11.13 12.51
N ARG A 377 20.57 9.79 12.45
CA ARG A 377 21.74 9.10 11.87
C ARG A 377 21.96 9.43 10.39
N PHE A 378 20.89 9.76 9.65
CA PHE A 378 20.92 9.99 8.20
C PHE A 378 20.59 11.44 7.80
N ALA A 379 19.98 12.21 8.71
CA ALA A 379 19.63 13.61 8.56
C ALA A 379 19.92 14.38 9.87
N PRO A 380 21.20 14.63 10.19
CA PRO A 380 21.57 15.37 11.40
C PRO A 380 20.91 16.75 11.46
N GLY A 381 20.31 17.08 12.60
CA GLY A 381 19.53 18.31 12.79
C GLY A 381 18.06 18.18 12.36
N PHE A 382 17.58 16.96 12.15
CA PHE A 382 16.16 16.70 11.84
C PHE A 382 15.24 17.21 12.95
N ARG A 383 15.56 16.93 14.23
CA ARG A 383 14.73 17.35 15.37
C ARG A 383 14.59 18.85 15.47
N ASP A 384 15.64 19.61 15.14
CA ASP A 384 15.63 21.07 15.13
C ASP A 384 14.65 21.65 14.09
N ARG A 385 14.22 20.84 13.11
CA ARG A 385 13.23 21.21 12.10
C ARG A 385 11.79 20.90 12.54
N VAL A 386 11.57 20.12 13.58
CA VAL A 386 10.21 19.68 13.97
C VAL A 386 9.45 20.80 14.65
N LEU A 387 8.38 21.28 14.01
CA LEU A 387 7.45 22.25 14.57
C LEU A 387 6.37 21.57 15.42
N ALA A 388 5.87 20.44 14.94
CA ALA A 388 4.89 19.61 15.64
C ALA A 388 4.93 18.19 15.11
N ARG A 389 4.50 17.24 15.94
CA ARG A 389 4.38 15.82 15.59
C ARG A 389 3.05 15.24 16.04
N ALA A 390 2.52 14.31 15.25
CA ALA A 390 1.37 13.49 15.59
C ALA A 390 1.76 12.01 15.48
N THR A 391 1.51 11.25 16.54
CA THR A 391 1.89 9.84 16.64
C THR A 391 0.66 8.94 16.53
N ALA A 392 0.79 7.81 15.85
CA ALA A 392 -0.23 6.78 15.80
C ALA A 392 0.42 5.39 15.91
N GLY A 393 0.20 4.72 17.04
CA GLY A 393 0.55 3.34 17.23
C GLY A 393 -0.58 2.39 16.78
N PRO A 394 -0.40 1.08 16.98
CA PRO A 394 -1.40 0.09 16.64
C PRO A 394 -2.82 0.36 17.16
N PRO A 395 -3.04 0.79 18.43
CA PRO A 395 -4.38 1.10 18.93
C PRO A 395 -5.00 2.30 18.22
N GLU A 396 -4.25 3.37 17.99
CA GLU A 396 -4.74 4.59 17.33
C GLU A 396 -5.09 4.31 15.86
N LEU A 397 -4.28 3.50 15.17
CA LEU A 397 -4.54 3.08 13.80
C LEU A 397 -5.81 2.21 13.71
N ALA A 398 -5.96 1.22 14.59
CA ALA A 398 -7.17 0.39 14.65
C ALA A 398 -8.43 1.21 15.00
N ALA A 399 -8.27 2.23 15.85
CA ALA A 399 -9.34 3.16 16.20
C ALA A 399 -9.70 4.12 15.07
N ARG A 400 -8.83 4.33 14.07
CA ARG A 400 -9.09 5.14 12.87
C ARG A 400 -9.74 4.32 11.75
N ASP A 401 -9.21 3.13 11.46
CA ASP A 401 -9.76 2.21 10.46
C ASP A 401 -9.84 0.80 11.06
N ALA A 402 -11.06 0.25 11.14
CA ALA A 402 -11.32 -1.07 11.70
C ALA A 402 -10.64 -2.21 10.91
N ASN A 403 -10.12 -1.93 9.71
CA ASN A 403 -9.31 -2.85 8.93
C ASN A 403 -7.89 -3.03 9.47
N TYR A 404 -7.38 -2.07 10.27
CA TYR A 404 -6.04 -2.09 10.85
C TYR A 404 -6.00 -2.89 12.15
N VAL A 405 -6.42 -4.16 12.09
CA VAL A 405 -6.49 -5.04 13.25
C VAL A 405 -5.10 -5.21 13.87
N GLY A 406 -4.93 -4.69 15.09
CA GLY A 406 -3.65 -4.68 15.79
C GLY A 406 -2.57 -3.83 15.07
N GLY A 407 -2.98 -2.81 14.32
CA GLY A 407 -2.09 -1.89 13.59
C GLY A 407 -1.62 -2.42 12.23
N ASP A 408 -2.11 -3.58 11.78
CA ASP A 408 -1.73 -4.17 10.49
C ASP A 408 -2.37 -3.41 9.32
N ILE A 409 -1.60 -2.50 8.70
CA ILE A 409 -2.02 -1.72 7.54
C ILE A 409 -2.15 -2.54 6.25
N ALA A 410 -1.70 -3.80 6.24
CA ALA A 410 -1.87 -4.72 5.11
C ALA A 410 -3.17 -5.54 5.18
N CYS A 411 -3.95 -5.40 6.26
CA CYS A 411 -5.18 -6.16 6.56
C CYS A 411 -4.97 -7.68 6.40
N GLY A 412 -3.83 -8.19 6.87
CA GLY A 412 -3.46 -9.59 6.77
C GLY A 412 -1.96 -9.78 6.59
N ALA A 413 -1.40 -10.69 7.40
CA ALA A 413 0.03 -10.98 7.42
C ALA A 413 0.58 -11.29 6.03
N ALA A 414 1.59 -10.51 5.60
CA ALA A 414 2.36 -10.75 4.38
C ALA A 414 3.44 -11.81 4.61
N SER A 415 3.05 -12.98 5.14
CA SER A 415 3.99 -14.04 5.49
C SER A 415 3.46 -15.44 5.17
N GLY A 416 4.39 -16.36 4.92
CA GLY A 416 4.08 -17.76 4.62
C GLY A 416 3.21 -17.90 3.36
N LEU A 417 2.36 -18.93 3.35
CA LEU A 417 1.43 -19.16 2.24
C LEU A 417 0.28 -18.15 2.19
N GLN A 418 -0.02 -17.43 3.28
CA GLN A 418 -1.09 -16.43 3.30
C GLN A 418 -0.80 -15.24 2.37
N LEU A 419 0.47 -14.91 2.11
CA LEU A 419 0.82 -13.90 1.11
C LEU A 419 0.21 -14.24 -0.26
N LEU A 420 0.19 -15.53 -0.63
CA LEU A 420 -0.27 -16.00 -1.94
C LEU A 420 -1.74 -16.45 -1.92
N LEU A 421 -2.21 -16.98 -0.78
CA LEU A 421 -3.49 -17.68 -0.66
C LEU A 421 -4.53 -16.90 0.17
N ARG A 422 -4.34 -15.60 0.40
CA ARG A 422 -5.32 -14.76 1.11
C ARG A 422 -6.64 -14.62 0.30
N PRO A 423 -7.81 -14.49 0.94
CA PRO A 423 -8.03 -14.63 2.38
C PRO A 423 -8.00 -16.11 2.82
N ARG A 424 -8.28 -17.03 1.88
CA ARG A 424 -8.20 -18.48 2.02
C ARG A 424 -7.87 -19.11 0.66
N LEU A 425 -7.33 -20.33 0.67
CA LEU A 425 -7.12 -21.11 -0.57
C LEU A 425 -8.48 -21.37 -1.26
N SER A 426 -8.72 -20.65 -2.35
CA SER A 426 -9.97 -20.73 -3.12
C SER A 426 -9.70 -20.33 -4.58
N ALA A 427 -10.40 -20.98 -5.51
CA ALA A 427 -10.43 -20.55 -6.91
C ALA A 427 -11.18 -19.21 -7.10
N PHE A 428 -11.99 -18.81 -6.12
CA PHE A 428 -12.76 -17.57 -6.13
C PHE A 428 -12.61 -16.85 -4.77
N PRO A 429 -11.46 -16.19 -4.50
CA PRO A 429 -11.13 -15.66 -3.17
C PRO A 429 -12.02 -14.49 -2.72
N TYR A 430 -12.81 -13.92 -3.65
CA TYR A 430 -13.74 -12.83 -3.40
C TYR A 430 -15.14 -13.31 -2.98
N ARG A 431 -15.44 -14.60 -3.12
CA ARG A 431 -16.73 -15.20 -2.75
C ARG A 431 -16.69 -15.72 -1.32
N THR A 432 -17.85 -15.73 -0.68
CA THR A 432 -18.05 -16.28 0.66
C THR A 432 -19.02 -17.47 0.60
N PRO A 433 -19.25 -18.21 1.71
CA PRO A 433 -20.26 -19.26 1.75
C PRO A 433 -21.68 -18.76 1.45
N HIS A 434 -21.96 -17.49 1.74
CA HIS A 434 -23.23 -16.88 1.39
C HIS A 434 -23.20 -16.39 -0.07
N PRO A 435 -24.14 -16.83 -0.93
CA PRO A 435 -24.04 -16.62 -2.38
C PRO A 435 -24.24 -15.17 -2.82
N ALA A 436 -24.69 -14.30 -1.92
CA ALA A 436 -24.84 -12.86 -2.15
C ALA A 436 -23.78 -12.01 -1.43
N VAL A 437 -22.86 -12.59 -0.65
CA VAL A 437 -21.87 -11.82 0.12
C VAL A 437 -20.46 -12.03 -0.44
N PHE A 438 -19.74 -10.93 -0.63
CA PHE A 438 -18.42 -10.88 -1.26
C PHE A 438 -17.44 -10.08 -0.40
N LEU A 439 -16.15 -10.36 -0.55
CA LEU A 439 -15.06 -9.63 0.10
C LEU A 439 -14.18 -8.99 -0.97
N CYS A 440 -13.85 -7.71 -0.81
CA CYS A 440 -13.05 -6.97 -1.79
C CYS A 440 -11.88 -6.17 -1.19
N SER A 441 -11.58 -6.34 0.10
CA SER A 441 -10.52 -5.60 0.77
C SER A 441 -9.10 -6.09 0.44
N SER A 442 -8.08 -5.43 1.01
CA SER A 442 -6.66 -5.83 0.93
C SER A 442 -6.38 -7.22 1.53
N ALA A 443 -7.35 -7.79 2.25
CA ALA A 443 -7.32 -9.18 2.68
C ALA A 443 -7.51 -10.18 1.52
N THR A 444 -7.94 -9.69 0.35
CA THR A 444 -8.06 -10.48 -0.88
C THR A 444 -6.94 -10.15 -1.87
N PRO A 445 -6.62 -11.06 -2.80
CA PRO A 445 -5.62 -10.81 -3.83
C PRO A 445 -6.02 -9.61 -4.72
N PRO A 446 -5.05 -8.84 -5.26
CA PRO A 446 -3.61 -9.06 -5.24
C PRO A 446 -2.91 -8.66 -3.92
N GLY A 447 -3.65 -8.10 -2.96
CA GLY A 447 -3.17 -7.82 -1.61
C GLY A 447 -3.20 -6.34 -1.24
N PRO A 448 -2.27 -5.88 -0.39
CA PRO A 448 -2.31 -4.53 0.16
C PRO A 448 -1.83 -3.46 -0.83
N GLY A 449 -2.38 -2.26 -0.70
CA GLY A 449 -2.02 -1.08 -1.47
C GLY A 449 -3.22 -0.30 -1.98
N VAL A 450 -3.01 1.00 -2.25
CA VAL A 450 -4.03 1.87 -2.84
C VAL A 450 -4.02 1.69 -4.36
N HIS A 451 -4.59 0.58 -4.83
CA HIS A 451 -4.64 0.24 -6.26
C HIS A 451 -6.04 -0.14 -6.77
N GLY A 452 -7.04 -0.37 -5.91
CA GLY A 452 -8.41 -0.71 -6.32
C GLY A 452 -8.61 -2.12 -6.92
N MET A 453 -7.55 -2.84 -7.28
CA MET A 453 -7.63 -4.14 -7.96
C MET A 453 -8.42 -5.22 -7.20
N SER A 454 -8.39 -5.25 -5.86
CA SER A 454 -9.21 -6.18 -5.08
C SER A 454 -10.70 -5.89 -5.27
N GLY A 455 -11.07 -4.60 -5.27
CA GLY A 455 -12.39 -4.11 -5.66
C GLY A 455 -12.80 -4.50 -7.08
N HIS A 456 -11.93 -4.23 -8.04
CA HIS A 456 -12.14 -4.55 -9.45
C HIS A 456 -12.38 -6.05 -9.69
N ASN A 457 -11.59 -6.91 -9.07
CA ASN A 457 -11.73 -8.36 -9.22
C ASN A 457 -12.97 -8.90 -8.49
N ALA A 458 -13.31 -8.36 -7.33
CA ALA A 458 -14.56 -8.69 -6.64
C ALA A 458 -15.80 -8.28 -7.45
N ALA A 459 -15.78 -7.10 -8.08
CA ALA A 459 -16.86 -6.64 -8.97
C ALA A 459 -17.09 -7.60 -10.15
N LYS A 460 -16.04 -8.22 -10.71
CA LYS A 460 -16.21 -9.29 -11.72
C LYS A 460 -16.94 -10.51 -11.15
N ALA A 461 -16.64 -10.91 -9.92
CA ALA A 461 -17.29 -12.04 -9.27
C ALA A 461 -18.77 -11.76 -8.99
N VAL A 462 -19.10 -10.53 -8.54
CA VAL A 462 -20.46 -10.03 -8.36
C VAL A 462 -21.20 -9.99 -9.68
N TRP A 463 -20.61 -9.40 -10.72
CA TRP A 463 -21.22 -9.31 -12.04
C TRP A 463 -21.60 -10.68 -12.62
N ARG A 464 -20.70 -11.67 -12.53
CA ARG A 464 -21.00 -13.05 -12.95
C ARG A 464 -22.18 -13.63 -12.17
N ARG A 465 -22.28 -13.35 -10.87
CA ARG A 465 -23.37 -13.83 -10.02
C ARG A 465 -24.71 -13.18 -10.38
N LEU A 466 -24.73 -11.87 -10.63
CA LEU A 466 -25.93 -11.10 -10.99
C LEU A 466 -26.44 -11.37 -12.42
N ARG A 467 -25.65 -12.02 -13.27
CA ARG A 467 -26.08 -12.46 -14.61
C ARG A 467 -26.56 -13.91 -14.66
N GLN A 468 -26.19 -14.71 -13.66
CA GLN A 468 -26.54 -16.13 -13.58
C GLN A 468 -27.87 -16.38 -12.89
N GLY A 469 -28.41 -15.38 -12.18
CA GLY A 469 -29.73 -15.42 -11.56
C GLY A 469 -30.43 -14.10 -11.82
#